data_AF-A0AA36NH17-F1
#
_entry.id   AF-A0AA36NH17-F1
#
_cell.length_a   1.000
_cell.length_b   1.000
_cell.length_c   1.000
_cell.angle_alpha   90.00
_cell.angle_beta   90.00
_cell.angle_gamma   90.00
#
_symmetry.space_group_name_H-M   'P 1'
#
loop_
_entity.id
_entity.type
_entity.pdbx_description
1 polymer ?
#
loop_
_entity_poly.entity_id
_entity_poly.type
_entity_poly.pdbx_seq_one_letter_code
_entity_poly.pdbx_strand_id
1 'polypeptide(L)'
;MDRVRDWKGLMPHIATLSNAYRPRSNADNRIPHSFVFRRRDSHLPAGSSFPYDVLENGHFVPGTDRWEAARYRGKDLWRAIMHVTPASSVMYCGRVNQLFTNQVTKESSAKKKKAAQLNLDEHQQIMDNTLLWLWLRPKLANAMDGSTMEKLDEMWLTGLLDQDLDSCCKAADPQLDWERIPFVLEAVGKHKEDYVRAAQSKTKNAHKASIAAAYNYFKAQLDADQATYEAMKLRNCKESSRKRKELLSRLQEMRLVEHTKSWALVNNYVENNLKVWSVAKDGSVLPTLLPWLEERMDAASYARQQEEEGYILYVCLPTVGVVPAGKQQFFFDLITGFLAARPSNSIAIVIHANRASEAKTKKRKTKDEPGDDLFDDEVKQPDSDDSDQGGDENNDESRDEDGPSEEQQLLTEFRHRFEITLRQPARMLSVKDLLITFNVASTYGRRSGFLKSLMVTARMAGGGTNIFWKSSAWRRGIVHDVQMCPRAEMYKPSQSSLTMQSAMTDTQEYKQAID
;
A
#
# COMPACT_ATOMS: atom_id res chain seq x y z
N MET A 1 -9.72 30.30 20.42
CA MET A 1 -11.13 30.03 20.74
C MET A 1 -11.97 30.84 19.78
N ASP A 2 -12.20 30.31 18.59
CA ASP A 2 -12.99 30.98 17.54
C ASP A 2 -14.25 30.16 17.29
N ARG A 3 -15.39 30.81 17.54
CA ARG A 3 -16.72 30.20 17.43
C ARG A 3 -17.11 30.10 15.96
N VAL A 4 -17.27 28.87 15.49
CA VAL A 4 -17.87 28.53 14.19
C VAL A 4 -19.35 28.91 14.20
N ARG A 5 -19.83 29.60 13.16
CA ARG A 5 -21.24 29.95 12.98
C ARG A 5 -22.09 28.72 12.69
N ASP A 6 -23.32 28.76 13.21
CA ASP A 6 -24.33 27.70 13.11
C ASP A 6 -24.92 27.61 11.69
N TRP A 7 -24.91 26.40 11.12
CA TRP A 7 -25.34 26.10 9.75
C TRP A 7 -26.86 26.00 9.61
N LYS A 8 -27.61 26.06 10.72
CA LYS A 8 -29.08 25.98 10.75
C LYS A 8 -29.82 27.29 10.41
N GLY A 9 -29.11 28.32 9.95
CA GLY A 9 -29.69 29.61 9.52
C GLY A 9 -29.88 29.79 8.01
N LEU A 10 -29.57 28.78 7.19
CA LEU A 10 -29.64 28.85 5.72
C LEU A 10 -30.73 27.94 5.16
N MET A 11 -31.99 28.33 5.38
CA MET A 11 -33.21 28.00 4.59
C MET A 11 -34.39 28.51 5.42
N PRO A 12 -35.23 29.45 4.93
CA PRO A 12 -36.03 29.21 3.72
C PRO A 12 -36.15 30.45 2.80
N HIS A 13 -36.37 30.22 1.49
CA HIS A 13 -37.30 30.97 0.63
C HIS A 13 -37.08 30.54 -0.83
N ILE A 14 -37.82 29.50 -1.23
CA ILE A 14 -38.17 29.25 -2.63
C ILE A 14 -39.42 30.10 -2.90
N ALA A 15 -39.32 31.12 -3.78
CA ALA A 15 -40.47 31.66 -4.50
C ALA A 15 -40.06 32.57 -5.69
N THR A 16 -40.44 32.11 -6.88
CA THR A 16 -40.94 32.88 -8.05
C THR A 16 -40.03 33.82 -8.86
N LEU A 17 -39.81 33.38 -10.10
CA LEU A 17 -39.44 34.15 -11.29
C LEU A 17 -40.58 35.08 -11.71
N SER A 18 -40.38 36.40 -11.57
CA SER A 18 -41.13 37.42 -12.31
C SER A 18 -40.38 38.75 -12.21
N ASN A 19 -39.74 39.18 -13.31
CA ASN A 19 -39.58 40.58 -13.74
C ASN A 19 -38.45 40.73 -14.77
N ALA A 20 -38.81 40.68 -16.05
CA ALA A 20 -38.02 41.31 -17.10
C ALA A 20 -38.99 41.94 -18.09
N TYR A 21 -39.12 43.28 -18.03
CA TYR A 21 -39.31 44.23 -19.13
C TYR A 21 -40.08 45.48 -18.69
N ARG A 22 -39.46 46.67 -18.81
CA ARG A 22 -40.12 47.88 -19.34
C ARG A 22 -39.08 48.90 -19.92
N PRO A 23 -39.50 49.74 -20.89
CA PRO A 23 -38.65 50.49 -21.83
C PRO A 23 -38.45 51.98 -21.46
N ARG A 24 -37.60 52.70 -22.21
CA ARG A 24 -37.44 54.17 -22.12
C ARG A 24 -37.97 54.89 -23.37
N SER A 25 -38.57 56.06 -23.14
CA SER A 25 -39.12 57.01 -24.10
C SER A 25 -38.39 58.36 -24.04
N ASN A 26 -38.38 59.11 -25.15
CA ASN A 26 -38.78 60.53 -25.27
C ASN A 26 -37.96 61.38 -26.25
N ALA A 27 -38.69 62.35 -26.83
CA ALA A 27 -38.31 63.66 -27.40
C ALA A 27 -37.95 63.69 -28.90
N ASP A 28 -38.37 64.66 -29.72
CA ASP A 28 -39.45 65.66 -29.67
C ASP A 28 -39.57 66.35 -31.06
N ASN A 29 -40.62 67.16 -31.20
CA ASN A 29 -41.19 67.87 -32.36
C ASN A 29 -40.32 68.82 -33.22
N ARG A 30 -40.68 68.95 -34.52
CA ARG A 30 -41.00 70.21 -35.28
C ARG A 30 -41.39 69.96 -36.76
N ILE A 31 -42.46 70.63 -37.22
CA ILE A 31 -42.97 70.83 -38.62
C ILE A 31 -42.97 72.40 -38.83
N PRO A 32 -43.09 73.07 -40.02
CA PRO A 32 -43.78 72.64 -41.25
C PRO A 32 -43.30 73.16 -42.65
N HIS A 33 -44.04 72.70 -43.68
CA HIS A 33 -44.27 73.24 -45.04
C HIS A 33 -43.33 72.88 -46.22
N SER A 34 -43.83 71.99 -47.11
CA SER A 34 -44.40 72.33 -48.44
C SER A 34 -44.19 71.17 -49.44
N PHE A 35 -45.27 70.73 -50.08
CA PHE A 35 -45.27 69.81 -51.23
C PHE A 35 -45.33 70.63 -52.51
N VAL A 36 -44.26 70.62 -53.30
CA VAL A 36 -44.31 70.79 -54.77
C VAL A 36 -43.13 70.02 -55.36
N PHE A 37 -43.39 69.04 -56.22
CA PHE A 37 -42.46 68.70 -57.30
C PHE A 37 -43.22 68.63 -58.61
N ARG A 38 -43.12 69.72 -59.38
CA ARG A 38 -43.09 69.66 -60.84
C ARG A 38 -41.81 68.95 -61.27
N ARG A 39 -41.89 68.21 -62.38
CA ARG A 39 -40.76 67.74 -63.18
C ARG A 39 -39.76 68.87 -63.46
N ARG A 40 -38.48 68.63 -63.17
CA ARG A 40 -37.36 68.95 -64.08
C ARG A 40 -36.12 68.14 -63.69
N ASP A 41 -35.59 67.48 -64.71
CA ASP A 41 -34.20 67.15 -64.98
C ASP A 41 -33.43 66.36 -63.90
N SER A 42 -33.66 65.05 -63.87
CA SER A 42 -32.66 64.09 -63.36
C SER A 42 -31.92 63.47 -64.53
N HIS A 43 -30.63 63.79 -64.65
CA HIS A 43 -29.64 63.08 -65.46
C HIS A 43 -29.44 61.65 -64.95
N LEU A 44 -30.41 60.77 -65.17
CA LEU A 44 -30.21 59.33 -65.00
C LEU A 44 -29.64 58.74 -66.29
N PRO A 45 -28.58 57.91 -66.22
CA PRO A 45 -28.04 57.23 -67.39
C PRO A 45 -29.11 56.30 -67.98
N ALA A 46 -29.13 56.17 -69.31
CA ALA A 46 -30.01 55.25 -70.01
C ALA A 46 -29.87 53.83 -69.43
N GLY A 47 -30.91 53.32 -68.75
CA GLY A 47 -30.91 51.98 -68.15
C GLY A 47 -31.73 51.77 -66.87
N SER A 48 -32.40 52.79 -66.32
CA SER A 48 -33.30 52.60 -65.16
C SER A 48 -34.77 52.76 -65.56
N SER A 49 -35.35 51.72 -66.16
CA SER A 49 -36.80 51.55 -66.31
C SER A 49 -37.40 50.84 -65.09
N PHE A 50 -38.73 50.96 -64.93
CA PHE A 50 -39.52 50.16 -63.99
C PHE A 50 -39.34 48.65 -64.30
N PRO A 51 -39.61 47.72 -63.35
CA PRO A 51 -39.47 46.26 -63.56
C PRO A 51 -40.38 45.68 -64.67
N TYR A 52 -41.22 46.51 -65.26
CA TYR A 52 -42.08 46.21 -66.38
C TYR A 52 -41.84 47.25 -67.48
N ASP A 53 -41.70 46.81 -68.73
CA ASP A 53 -41.79 47.73 -69.85
C ASP A 53 -43.25 48.19 -69.97
N VAL A 54 -43.47 49.50 -69.84
CA VAL A 54 -44.77 50.10 -70.09
C VAL A 54 -44.93 50.18 -71.61
N LEU A 55 -45.65 49.23 -72.19
CA LEU A 55 -46.07 49.33 -73.58
C LEU A 55 -47.05 50.50 -73.74
N GLU A 56 -47.11 51.07 -74.95
CA GLU A 56 -47.92 52.25 -75.32
C GLU A 56 -49.42 52.11 -74.97
N ASN A 57 -49.88 50.88 -74.67
CA ASN A 57 -51.27 50.53 -74.35
C ASN A 57 -51.52 50.17 -72.86
N GLY A 58 -50.56 50.40 -71.95
CA GLY A 58 -50.78 50.19 -70.50
C GLY A 58 -50.78 48.72 -70.03
N HIS A 59 -50.15 47.83 -70.80
CA HIS A 59 -49.89 46.44 -70.39
C HIS A 59 -48.49 46.29 -69.78
N PHE A 60 -48.38 45.45 -68.75
CA PHE A 60 -47.13 45.17 -68.03
C PHE A 60 -46.61 43.77 -68.40
N VAL A 61 -45.39 43.67 -68.90
CA VAL A 61 -44.68 42.40 -69.14
C VAL A 61 -43.37 42.44 -68.36
N PRO A 62 -42.92 41.34 -67.70
CA PRO A 62 -41.61 41.30 -67.06
C PRO A 62 -40.52 41.66 -68.08
N GLY A 63 -39.67 42.64 -67.75
CA GLY A 63 -38.62 43.10 -68.65
C GLY A 63 -37.62 41.99 -69.01
N THR A 64 -37.10 42.01 -70.25
CA THR A 64 -36.19 40.98 -70.78
C THR A 64 -34.79 41.00 -70.16
N ASP A 65 -34.45 42.02 -69.38
CA ASP A 65 -33.07 42.38 -69.07
C ASP A 65 -32.57 41.88 -67.71
N ARG A 66 -33.40 41.17 -66.93
CA ARG A 66 -32.97 40.45 -65.72
C ARG A 66 -33.06 38.94 -65.95
N TRP A 67 -31.97 38.24 -65.65
CA TRP A 67 -31.80 36.78 -65.72
C TRP A 67 -32.77 35.95 -64.86
N GLU A 68 -33.84 36.53 -64.33
CA GLU A 68 -34.85 35.88 -63.49
C GLU A 68 -35.84 35.05 -64.31
N ALA A 69 -36.15 35.44 -65.55
CA ALA A 69 -36.91 34.61 -66.48
C ALA A 69 -36.22 33.25 -66.75
N ALA A 70 -34.89 33.16 -66.57
CA ALA A 70 -34.15 31.91 -66.69
C ALA A 70 -34.45 30.91 -65.55
N ARG A 71 -34.86 31.37 -64.35
CA ARG A 71 -35.21 30.49 -63.21
C ARG A 71 -36.48 29.66 -63.48
N TYR A 72 -37.32 30.16 -64.37
CA TYR A 72 -38.60 29.55 -64.77
C TYR A 72 -38.56 28.96 -66.19
N ARG A 73 -37.45 29.14 -66.91
CA ARG A 73 -37.28 28.66 -68.29
C ARG A 73 -37.24 27.12 -68.30
N GLY A 74 -38.18 26.50 -69.02
CA GLY A 74 -38.29 25.03 -69.15
C GLY A 74 -39.28 24.36 -68.19
N LYS A 75 -40.01 25.12 -67.36
CA LYS A 75 -41.07 24.57 -66.49
C LYS A 75 -42.44 24.99 -67.01
N ASP A 76 -43.13 24.08 -67.70
CA ASP A 76 -44.39 24.39 -68.41
C ASP A 76 -45.48 24.98 -67.51
N LEU A 77 -45.55 24.53 -66.25
CA LEU A 77 -46.50 25.02 -65.26
C LEU A 77 -46.30 26.50 -64.93
N TRP A 78 -45.04 26.91 -64.74
CA TRP A 78 -44.69 28.28 -64.37
C TRP A 78 -44.93 29.25 -65.52
N ARG A 79 -44.86 28.80 -66.77
CA ARG A 79 -45.25 29.61 -67.92
C ARG A 79 -46.72 30.00 -67.87
N ALA A 80 -47.60 29.08 -67.44
CA ALA A 80 -49.03 29.35 -67.29
C ALA A 80 -49.32 30.24 -66.07
N ILE A 81 -48.62 30.01 -64.95
CA ILE A 81 -48.75 30.83 -63.74
C ILE A 81 -48.28 32.27 -64.01
N MET A 82 -47.11 32.45 -64.64
CA MET A 82 -46.50 33.76 -64.88
C MET A 82 -47.12 34.54 -66.06
N HIS A 83 -48.20 34.04 -66.66
CA HIS A 83 -48.88 34.71 -67.77
C HIS A 83 -49.74 35.87 -67.28
N VAL A 84 -49.25 37.10 -67.47
CA VAL A 84 -49.95 38.32 -67.07
C VAL A 84 -51.16 38.55 -67.97
N THR A 85 -52.36 38.40 -67.41
CA THR A 85 -53.64 38.74 -68.04
C THR A 85 -54.15 40.09 -67.52
N PRO A 86 -55.02 40.81 -68.27
CA PRO A 86 -55.67 42.02 -67.76
C PRO A 86 -56.37 41.81 -66.42
N ALA A 87 -57.02 40.66 -66.23
CA ALA A 87 -57.65 40.28 -64.97
C ALA A 87 -56.63 40.18 -63.83
N SER A 88 -55.48 39.53 -64.07
CA SER A 88 -54.42 39.44 -63.06
C SER A 88 -53.83 40.81 -62.70
N SER A 89 -53.68 41.71 -63.67
CA SER A 89 -53.18 43.08 -63.41
C SER A 89 -54.16 43.88 -62.56
N VAL A 90 -55.47 43.78 -62.82
CA VAL A 90 -56.50 44.45 -62.00
C VAL A 90 -56.50 43.91 -60.57
N MET A 91 -56.44 42.59 -60.42
CA MET A 91 -56.40 41.94 -59.09
C MET A 91 -55.12 42.28 -58.33
N TYR A 92 -53.97 42.31 -59.01
CA TYR A 92 -52.70 42.74 -58.42
C TYR A 92 -52.79 44.18 -57.92
N CYS A 93 -53.24 45.11 -58.76
CA CYS A 93 -53.40 46.51 -58.37
C CYS A 93 -54.35 46.67 -57.18
N GLY A 94 -55.47 45.94 -57.19
CA GLY A 94 -56.41 45.89 -56.07
C GLY A 94 -55.76 45.41 -54.78
N ARG A 95 -55.00 44.32 -54.86
CA ARG A 95 -54.31 43.71 -53.70
C ARG A 95 -53.19 44.58 -53.17
N VAL A 96 -52.34 45.14 -54.02
CA VAL A 96 -51.30 46.10 -53.63
C VAL A 96 -51.93 47.32 -52.95
N ASN A 97 -53.02 47.85 -53.51
CA ASN A 97 -53.73 48.97 -52.90
C ASN A 97 -54.36 48.60 -51.55
N GLN A 98 -54.91 47.39 -51.42
CA GLN A 98 -55.46 46.90 -50.16
C GLN A 98 -54.38 46.70 -49.09
N LEU A 99 -53.25 46.07 -49.43
CA LEU A 99 -52.11 45.91 -48.52
C LEU A 99 -51.54 47.27 -48.09
N PHE A 100 -51.39 48.19 -49.04
CA PHE A 100 -51.01 49.57 -48.74
C PHE A 100 -52.01 50.23 -47.79
N THR A 101 -53.31 50.11 -48.06
CA THR A 101 -54.39 50.69 -47.22
C THR A 101 -54.41 50.07 -45.82
N ASN A 102 -54.16 48.77 -45.69
CA ASN A 102 -54.11 48.08 -44.40
C ASN A 102 -52.92 48.53 -43.55
N GLN A 103 -51.76 48.80 -44.17
CA GLN A 103 -50.58 49.30 -43.49
C GLN A 103 -50.66 50.81 -43.18
N VAL A 104 -51.46 51.54 -43.94
CA VAL A 104 -51.57 52.99 -43.90
C VAL A 104 -52.93 53.42 -43.33
N THR A 105 -53.00 53.67 -42.02
CA THR A 105 -54.20 54.25 -41.41
C THR A 105 -54.46 55.68 -41.91
N LYS A 106 -55.70 56.17 -41.87
CA LYS A 106 -56.07 57.54 -42.33
C LYS A 106 -55.23 58.65 -41.68
N GLU A 107 -54.69 58.42 -40.48
CA GLU A 107 -53.86 59.34 -39.69
C GLU A 107 -52.34 59.08 -39.79
N SER A 108 -51.91 58.17 -40.67
CA SER A 108 -50.50 57.80 -40.81
C SER A 108 -49.63 58.97 -41.30
N SER A 109 -48.49 59.17 -40.62
CA SER A 109 -47.53 60.22 -40.98
C SER A 109 -46.93 59.99 -42.37
N ALA A 110 -46.47 61.06 -43.03
CA ALA A 110 -45.80 60.96 -44.34
C ALA A 110 -44.61 59.98 -44.32
N LYS A 111 -43.93 59.84 -43.16
CA LYS A 111 -42.86 58.86 -42.96
C LYS A 111 -43.38 57.43 -42.94
N LYS A 112 -44.53 57.15 -42.31
CA LYS A 112 -45.20 55.84 -42.37
C LYS A 112 -45.73 55.53 -43.78
N LYS A 113 -46.26 56.51 -44.50
CA LYS A 113 -46.68 56.35 -45.91
C LYS A 113 -45.52 56.00 -46.84
N LYS A 114 -44.35 56.62 -46.64
CA LYS A 114 -43.13 56.31 -47.40
C LYS A 114 -42.51 54.97 -46.98
N ALA A 115 -42.62 54.58 -45.70
CA ALA A 115 -42.18 53.28 -45.22
C ALA A 115 -43.12 52.12 -45.61
N ALA A 116 -44.39 52.41 -45.87
CA ALA A 116 -45.38 51.46 -46.41
C ALA A 116 -45.32 51.37 -47.94
N GLN A 117 -44.47 52.16 -48.59
CA GLN A 117 -44.18 51.97 -50.00
C GLN A 117 -43.38 50.69 -50.14
N LEU A 118 -43.94 49.73 -50.86
CA LEU A 118 -43.31 48.44 -51.08
C LEU A 118 -42.01 48.64 -51.87
N ASN A 119 -40.98 47.92 -51.47
CA ASN A 119 -39.75 47.87 -52.25
C ASN A 119 -39.95 47.00 -53.50
N LEU A 120 -38.96 47.00 -54.39
CA LEU A 120 -39.05 46.30 -55.67
C LEU A 120 -39.27 44.78 -55.48
N ASP A 121 -38.60 44.18 -54.51
CA ASP A 121 -38.65 42.74 -54.25
C ASP A 121 -40.01 42.34 -53.67
N GLU A 122 -40.59 43.18 -52.81
CA GLU A 122 -41.94 43.01 -52.25
C GLU A 122 -43.02 43.14 -53.33
N HIS A 123 -42.86 44.09 -54.26
CA HIS A 123 -43.76 44.23 -55.41
C HIS A 123 -43.77 42.98 -56.31
N GLN A 124 -42.58 42.41 -56.55
CA GLN A 124 -42.43 41.19 -57.32
C GLN A 124 -43.04 40.00 -56.59
N GLN A 125 -42.78 39.85 -55.30
CA GLN A 125 -43.33 38.78 -54.47
C GLN A 125 -44.87 38.79 -54.46
N ILE A 126 -45.49 39.97 -54.33
CA ILE A 126 -46.95 40.10 -54.38
C ILE A 126 -47.49 39.74 -55.76
N MET A 127 -46.76 40.09 -56.83
CA MET A 127 -47.15 39.73 -58.20
C MET A 127 -47.13 38.21 -58.37
N ASP A 128 -46.04 37.55 -57.98
CA ASP A 128 -45.88 36.10 -58.08
C ASP A 128 -46.96 35.37 -57.27
N ASN A 129 -47.23 35.82 -56.03
CA ASN A 129 -48.30 35.26 -55.20
C ASN A 129 -49.70 35.49 -55.79
N THR A 130 -49.92 36.63 -56.45
CA THR A 130 -51.21 36.94 -57.11
C THR A 130 -51.44 36.02 -58.29
N LEU A 131 -50.42 35.83 -59.10
CA LEU A 131 -50.45 34.96 -60.26
C LEU A 131 -50.63 33.48 -59.87
N LEU A 132 -49.90 33.02 -58.85
CA LEU A 132 -50.06 31.67 -58.30
C LEU A 132 -51.46 31.45 -57.73
N TRP A 133 -52.01 32.43 -56.99
CA TRP A 133 -53.37 32.34 -56.47
C TRP A 133 -54.41 32.23 -57.58
N LEU A 134 -54.32 33.06 -58.62
CA LEU A 134 -55.27 33.02 -59.74
C LEU A 134 -55.23 31.69 -60.50
N TRP A 135 -54.07 31.02 -60.51
CA TRP A 135 -53.94 29.67 -61.05
C TRP A 135 -54.50 28.59 -60.12
N LEU A 136 -54.27 28.70 -58.81
CA LEU A 136 -54.76 27.74 -57.79
C LEU A 136 -56.27 27.84 -57.59
N ARG A 137 -56.80 29.05 -57.54
CA ARG A 137 -58.17 29.36 -57.11
C ARG A 137 -59.23 28.55 -57.87
N PRO A 138 -59.20 28.40 -59.22
CA PRO A 138 -60.17 27.56 -59.92
C PRO A 138 -60.11 26.08 -59.53
N LYS A 139 -58.92 25.56 -59.20
CA LYS A 139 -58.76 24.17 -58.77
C LYS A 139 -59.33 23.96 -57.37
N LEU A 140 -59.05 24.90 -56.46
CA LEU A 140 -59.60 24.90 -55.11
C LEU A 140 -61.11 25.05 -55.13
N ALA A 141 -61.66 25.92 -56.00
CA ALA A 141 -63.09 26.12 -56.15
C ALA A 141 -63.84 24.85 -56.59
N ASN A 142 -63.17 23.95 -57.31
CA ASN A 142 -63.74 22.65 -57.69
C ASN A 142 -63.67 21.61 -56.57
N ALA A 143 -62.76 21.78 -55.60
CA ALA A 143 -62.48 20.81 -54.54
C ALA A 143 -63.08 21.17 -53.18
N MET A 144 -63.51 22.42 -52.99
CA MET A 144 -63.95 22.97 -51.71
C MET A 144 -65.36 23.57 -51.82
N ASP A 145 -66.05 23.65 -50.69
CA ASP A 145 -67.34 24.34 -50.62
C ASP A 145 -67.15 25.86 -50.70
N GLY A 146 -68.19 26.56 -51.16
CA GLY A 146 -68.15 28.01 -51.37
C GLY A 146 -67.77 28.79 -50.12
N SER A 147 -68.20 28.35 -48.93
CA SER A 147 -67.87 29.02 -47.66
C SER A 147 -66.38 28.95 -47.32
N THR A 148 -65.73 27.81 -47.59
CA THR A 148 -64.29 27.67 -47.40
C THR A 148 -63.50 28.47 -48.42
N MET A 149 -63.98 28.50 -49.67
CA MET A 149 -63.36 29.33 -50.72
C MET A 149 -63.44 30.82 -50.43
N GLU A 150 -64.57 31.31 -49.92
CA GLU A 150 -64.72 32.71 -49.52
C GLU A 150 -63.72 33.10 -48.43
N LYS A 151 -63.50 32.22 -47.44
CA LYS A 151 -62.49 32.43 -46.39
C LYS A 151 -61.07 32.42 -46.94
N LEU A 152 -60.74 31.51 -47.86
CA LEU A 152 -59.42 31.48 -48.47
C LEU A 152 -59.16 32.70 -49.36
N ASP A 153 -60.17 33.16 -50.10
CA ASP A 153 -60.11 34.42 -50.85
C ASP A 153 -59.86 35.60 -49.89
N GLU A 154 -60.54 35.65 -48.74
CA GLU A 154 -60.32 36.67 -47.72
C GLU A 154 -58.90 36.60 -47.12
N MET A 155 -58.41 35.40 -46.78
CA MET A 155 -57.05 35.19 -46.27
C MET A 155 -55.99 35.58 -47.30
N TRP A 156 -56.23 35.30 -48.58
CA TRP A 156 -55.35 35.74 -49.65
C TRP A 156 -55.39 37.28 -49.81
N LEU A 157 -56.57 37.89 -49.89
CA LEU A 157 -56.72 39.35 -50.01
C LEU A 157 -56.06 40.11 -48.85
N THR A 158 -56.09 39.54 -47.65
CA THR A 158 -55.45 40.11 -46.45
C THR A 158 -53.95 39.82 -46.34
N GLY A 159 -53.40 38.98 -47.23
CA GLY A 159 -51.98 38.62 -47.26
C GLY A 159 -51.60 37.47 -46.30
N LEU A 160 -52.56 36.87 -45.59
CA LEU A 160 -52.29 35.79 -44.64
C LEU A 160 -51.75 34.52 -45.30
N LEU A 161 -52.04 34.31 -46.60
CA LEU A 161 -51.51 33.17 -47.35
C LEU A 161 -50.15 33.45 -48.01
N ASP A 162 -49.59 34.65 -47.89
CA ASP A 162 -48.39 35.03 -48.65
C ASP A 162 -47.16 34.19 -48.29
N GLN A 163 -47.01 33.79 -47.03
CA GLN A 163 -45.86 32.97 -46.59
C GLN A 163 -45.91 31.56 -47.19
N ASP A 164 -47.09 30.96 -47.28
CA ASP A 164 -47.29 29.63 -47.84
C ASP A 164 -47.16 29.64 -49.36
N LEU A 165 -47.77 30.64 -50.02
CA LEU A 165 -47.65 30.84 -51.47
C LEU A 165 -46.20 31.14 -51.87
N ASP A 166 -45.49 31.97 -51.11
CA ASP A 166 -44.08 32.29 -51.35
C ASP A 166 -43.18 31.05 -51.23
N SER A 167 -43.44 30.19 -50.24
CA SER A 167 -42.72 28.92 -50.08
C SER A 167 -42.90 28.01 -51.30
N CYS A 168 -44.10 28.00 -51.90
CA CYS A 168 -44.37 27.28 -53.15
C CYS A 168 -43.67 27.91 -54.37
N CYS A 169 -43.69 29.24 -54.48
CA CYS A 169 -42.98 29.98 -55.54
C CYS A 169 -41.47 29.73 -55.51
N LYS A 170 -40.85 29.70 -54.33
CA LYS A 170 -39.41 29.50 -54.15
C LYS A 170 -38.95 28.06 -54.43
N ALA A 171 -39.77 27.06 -54.11
CA ALA A 171 -39.45 25.66 -54.38
C ALA A 171 -39.31 25.36 -55.88
N ALA A 172 -39.95 26.19 -56.73
CA ALA A 172 -39.88 26.13 -58.19
C ALA A 172 -40.16 24.71 -58.75
N ASP A 173 -41.07 23.97 -58.11
CA ASP A 173 -41.40 22.60 -58.43
C ASP A 173 -42.17 22.53 -59.77
N PRO A 174 -41.69 21.80 -60.80
CA PRO A 174 -42.43 21.60 -62.04
C PRO A 174 -43.71 20.77 -61.85
N GLN A 175 -43.80 19.99 -60.77
CA GLN A 175 -44.93 19.12 -60.45
C GLN A 175 -45.69 19.60 -59.21
N LEU A 176 -45.81 20.92 -59.03
CA LEU A 176 -46.50 21.52 -57.87
C LEU A 176 -47.86 20.83 -57.63
N ASP A 177 -47.89 19.97 -56.62
CA ASP A 177 -49.07 19.24 -56.19
C ASP A 177 -49.85 20.12 -55.22
N TRP A 178 -50.85 20.80 -55.77
CA TRP A 178 -51.65 21.78 -55.02
C TRP A 178 -52.36 21.15 -53.82
N GLU A 179 -52.62 19.83 -53.83
CA GLU A 179 -53.25 19.11 -52.72
C GLU A 179 -52.35 18.99 -51.48
N ARG A 180 -51.04 19.20 -51.64
CA ARG A 180 -50.04 19.12 -50.56
C ARG A 180 -49.70 20.48 -49.96
N ILE A 181 -50.26 21.56 -50.46
CA ILE A 181 -49.99 22.90 -49.93
C ILE A 181 -50.56 22.97 -48.50
N PRO A 182 -49.80 23.43 -47.48
CA PRO A 182 -50.21 23.34 -46.07
C PRO A 182 -51.60 23.91 -45.76
N PHE A 183 -51.90 25.12 -46.24
CA PHE A 183 -53.23 25.73 -46.03
C PHE A 183 -54.34 24.98 -46.78
N VAL A 184 -54.03 24.30 -47.89
CA VAL A 184 -54.98 23.45 -48.63
C VAL A 184 -55.29 22.19 -47.82
N LEU A 185 -54.27 21.54 -47.25
CA LEU A 185 -54.45 20.39 -46.35
C LEU A 185 -55.24 20.74 -45.09
N GLU A 186 -55.06 21.96 -44.58
CA GLU A 186 -55.82 22.50 -43.45
C GLU A 186 -57.28 22.76 -43.83
N ALA A 187 -57.52 23.42 -44.97
CA ALA A 187 -58.86 23.69 -45.49
C ALA A 187 -59.64 22.41 -45.83
N VAL A 188 -58.96 21.35 -46.32
CA VAL A 188 -59.56 20.03 -46.59
C VAL A 188 -59.75 19.20 -45.30
N GLY A 189 -59.31 19.70 -44.14
CA GLY A 189 -59.50 19.05 -42.84
C GLY A 189 -58.57 17.86 -42.54
N LYS A 190 -57.61 17.54 -43.42
CA LYS A 190 -56.64 16.44 -43.24
C LYS A 190 -55.49 16.80 -42.27
N HIS A 191 -55.22 18.08 -42.03
CA HIS A 191 -54.06 18.54 -41.24
C HIS A 191 -54.18 18.32 -39.71
N LYS A 192 -55.38 18.08 -39.17
CA LYS A 192 -55.59 17.94 -37.72
C LYS A 192 -55.11 16.61 -37.14
N GLU A 193 -55.18 15.52 -37.89
CA GLU A 193 -54.81 14.19 -37.37
C GLU A 193 -53.29 13.98 -37.30
N ASP A 194 -52.56 14.44 -38.31
CA ASP A 194 -51.11 14.29 -38.37
C ASP A 194 -50.39 15.18 -37.35
N TYR A 195 -50.91 16.38 -37.09
CA TYR A 195 -50.36 17.28 -36.08
C TYR A 195 -50.51 16.72 -34.65
N VAL A 196 -51.67 16.13 -34.33
CA VAL A 196 -51.90 15.51 -33.02
C VAL A 196 -51.00 14.28 -32.83
N ARG A 197 -50.82 13.44 -33.84
CA ARG A 197 -49.89 12.30 -33.78
C ARG A 197 -48.43 12.76 -33.60
N ALA A 198 -48.00 13.79 -34.33
CA ALA A 198 -46.66 14.34 -34.21
C ALA A 198 -46.42 14.96 -32.82
N ALA A 199 -47.40 15.69 -32.27
CA ALA A 199 -47.32 16.27 -30.94
C ALA A 199 -47.25 15.18 -29.84
N GLN A 200 -48.07 14.13 -29.93
CA GLN A 200 -48.03 13.00 -28.99
C GLN A 200 -46.73 12.20 -29.07
N SER A 201 -46.13 12.08 -30.26
CA SER A 201 -44.82 11.44 -30.44
C SER A 201 -43.71 12.27 -29.77
N LYS A 202 -43.73 13.60 -29.95
CA LYS A 202 -42.76 14.50 -29.31
C LYS A 202 -42.84 14.47 -27.78
N THR A 203 -44.04 14.47 -27.20
CA THR A 203 -44.20 14.39 -25.74
C THR A 203 -43.74 13.05 -25.17
N LYS A 204 -44.06 11.92 -25.83
CA LYS A 204 -43.55 10.60 -25.43
C LYS A 204 -42.03 10.51 -25.49
N ASN A 205 -41.41 11.07 -26.52
CA ASN A 205 -39.95 11.09 -26.66
C ASN A 205 -39.29 12.00 -25.62
N ALA A 206 -39.85 13.18 -25.35
CA ALA A 206 -39.38 14.07 -24.29
C ALA A 206 -39.48 13.40 -22.92
N HIS A 207 -40.57 12.68 -22.64
CA HIS A 207 -40.73 11.95 -21.39
C HIS A 207 -39.70 10.81 -21.25
N LYS A 208 -39.48 10.01 -22.29
CA LYS A 208 -38.43 8.98 -22.30
C LYS A 208 -37.04 9.58 -22.07
N ALA A 209 -36.73 10.70 -22.72
CA ALA A 209 -35.47 11.41 -22.54
C ALA A 209 -35.31 11.92 -21.10
N SER A 210 -36.38 12.43 -20.48
CA SER A 210 -36.35 12.90 -19.08
C SER A 210 -36.08 11.76 -18.09
N ILE A 211 -36.69 10.59 -18.30
CA ILE A 211 -36.46 9.41 -17.47
C ILE A 211 -35.01 8.93 -17.63
N ALA A 212 -34.51 8.87 -18.87
CA ALA A 212 -33.13 8.48 -19.13
C ALA A 212 -32.13 9.45 -18.47
N ALA A 213 -32.39 10.76 -18.54
CA ALA A 213 -31.58 11.77 -17.88
C ALA A 213 -31.60 11.62 -16.34
N ALA A 214 -32.77 11.41 -15.74
CA ALA A 214 -32.90 11.18 -14.30
C ALA A 214 -32.16 9.91 -13.84
N TYR A 215 -32.29 8.81 -14.61
CA TYR A 215 -31.56 7.57 -14.33
C TYR A 215 -30.04 7.77 -14.42
N ASN A 216 -29.55 8.46 -15.47
CA ASN A 216 -28.13 8.73 -15.63
C ASN A 216 -27.59 9.63 -14.51
N TYR A 217 -28.36 10.62 -14.07
CA TYR A 217 -28.00 11.46 -12.93
C TYR A 217 -27.90 10.63 -11.63
N PHE A 218 -28.91 9.80 -11.35
CA PHE A 218 -28.89 8.91 -10.18
C PHE A 218 -27.70 7.96 -10.21
N LYS A 219 -27.41 7.35 -11.37
CA LYS A 219 -26.27 6.46 -11.54
C LYS A 219 -24.94 7.19 -11.28
N ALA A 220 -24.75 8.38 -11.85
CA ALA A 220 -23.55 9.18 -11.63
C ALA A 220 -23.37 9.58 -10.16
N GLN A 221 -24.47 9.90 -9.46
CA GLN A 221 -24.44 10.18 -8.04
C GLN A 221 -24.04 8.94 -7.21
N LEU A 222 -24.61 7.77 -7.53
CA LEU A 222 -24.27 6.51 -6.86
C LEU A 222 -22.80 6.14 -7.06
N ASP A 223 -22.27 6.30 -8.28
CA ASP A 223 -20.86 6.06 -8.60
C ASP A 223 -19.94 7.01 -7.80
N ALA A 224 -20.33 8.27 -7.64
CA ALA A 224 -19.59 9.26 -6.84
C ALA A 224 -19.61 8.94 -5.33
N ASP A 225 -20.76 8.52 -4.80
CA ASP A 225 -20.91 8.12 -3.41
C ASP A 225 -20.09 6.85 -3.11
N GLN A 226 -20.10 5.88 -4.02
CA GLN A 226 -19.29 4.67 -3.90
C GLN A 226 -17.79 4.99 -3.91
N ALA A 227 -17.33 5.83 -4.84
CA ALA A 227 -15.93 6.28 -4.88
C ALA A 227 -15.52 7.00 -3.58
N THR A 228 -16.42 7.81 -3.01
CA THR A 228 -16.20 8.51 -1.74
C THR A 228 -16.08 7.52 -0.58
N TYR A 229 -16.96 6.52 -0.52
CA TYR A 229 -16.92 5.47 0.50
C TYR A 229 -15.63 4.65 0.43
N GLU A 230 -15.20 4.24 -0.76
CA GLU A 230 -13.95 3.50 -0.96
C GLU A 230 -12.73 4.33 -0.53
N ALA A 231 -12.71 5.63 -0.85
CA ALA A 231 -11.66 6.54 -0.40
C ALA A 231 -11.62 6.67 1.14
N MET A 232 -12.78 6.76 1.81
CA MET A 232 -12.85 6.78 3.28
C MET A 232 -12.35 5.46 3.88
N LYS A 233 -12.76 4.31 3.33
CA LYS A 233 -12.32 2.98 3.77
C LYS A 233 -10.80 2.83 3.67
N LEU A 234 -10.20 3.30 2.57
CA LEU A 234 -8.74 3.26 2.38
C LEU A 234 -8.00 4.16 3.39
N ARG A 235 -8.54 5.36 3.69
CA ARG A 235 -7.97 6.26 4.70
C ARG A 235 -8.00 5.64 6.10
N ASN A 236 -9.13 5.06 6.50
CA ASN A 236 -9.27 4.40 7.81
C ASN A 236 -8.34 3.19 7.95
N CYS A 237 -8.15 2.41 6.87
CA CYS A 237 -7.21 1.30 6.85
C CYS A 237 -5.76 1.78 7.06
N LYS A 238 -5.34 2.81 6.31
CA LYS A 238 -4.00 3.41 6.43
C LYS A 238 -3.75 3.99 7.83
N GLU A 239 -4.73 4.67 8.41
CA GLU A 239 -4.62 5.23 9.76
C GLU A 239 -4.49 4.13 10.83
N SER A 240 -5.27 3.05 10.69
CA SER A 240 -5.20 1.88 11.59
C SER A 240 -3.83 1.19 11.52
N SER A 241 -3.29 1.00 10.31
CA SER A 241 -1.94 0.46 10.13
C SER A 241 -0.86 1.37 10.73
N ARG A 242 -0.99 2.70 10.60
CA ARG A 242 -0.07 3.67 11.20
C ARG A 242 -0.10 3.61 12.73
N LYS A 243 -1.28 3.61 13.34
CA LYS A 243 -1.46 3.48 14.80
C LYS A 243 -0.88 2.17 15.33
N ARG A 244 -1.10 1.06 14.62
CA ARG A 244 -0.51 -0.25 14.98
C ARG A 244 1.02 -0.22 14.93
N LYS A 245 1.60 0.38 13.89
CA LYS A 245 3.07 0.51 13.75
C LYS A 245 3.67 1.35 14.89
N GLU A 246 3.02 2.46 15.25
CA GLU A 246 3.45 3.31 16.36
C GLU A 246 3.40 2.58 17.71
N LEU A 247 2.32 1.84 17.98
CA LEU A 247 2.17 1.07 19.21
C LEU A 247 3.22 -0.03 19.34
N LEU A 248 3.52 -0.75 18.25
CA LEU A 248 4.60 -1.75 18.24
C LEU A 248 5.97 -1.13 18.49
N SER A 249 6.25 0.03 17.91
CA SER A 249 7.51 0.77 18.15
C SER A 249 7.65 1.15 19.63
N ARG A 250 6.58 1.66 20.26
CA ARG A 250 6.60 1.99 21.70
C ARG A 250 6.77 0.77 22.59
N LEU A 251 6.13 -0.36 22.26
CA LEU A 251 6.30 -1.61 23.00
C LEU A 251 7.74 -2.14 22.92
N GLN A 252 8.38 -2.03 21.75
CA GLN A 252 9.79 -2.40 21.58
C GLN A 252 10.71 -1.50 22.41
N GLU A 253 10.45 -0.20 22.44
CA GLU A 253 11.20 0.77 23.24
C GLU A 253 11.06 0.48 24.75
N MET A 254 9.84 0.24 25.24
CA MET A 254 9.63 -0.13 26.65
C MET A 254 10.36 -1.42 27.02
N ARG A 255 10.30 -2.44 26.15
CA ARG A 255 11.02 -3.70 26.38
C ARG A 255 12.53 -3.50 26.43
N LEU A 256 13.07 -2.63 25.57
CA LEU A 256 14.50 -2.29 25.58
C LEU A 256 14.88 -1.58 26.89
N VAL A 257 14.06 -0.63 27.35
CA VAL A 257 14.29 0.09 28.62
C VAL A 257 14.25 -0.87 29.81
N GLU A 258 13.26 -1.76 29.88
CA GLU A 258 13.16 -2.77 30.95
C GLU A 258 14.33 -3.75 30.92
N HIS A 259 14.75 -4.18 29.72
CA HIS A 259 15.91 -5.03 29.54
C HIS A 259 17.19 -4.35 30.02
N THR A 260 17.43 -3.10 29.62
CA THR A 260 18.58 -2.32 30.07
C THR A 260 18.58 -2.10 31.59
N LYS A 261 17.42 -1.81 32.19
CA LYS A 261 17.29 -1.70 33.66
C LYS A 261 17.61 -3.03 34.35
N SER A 262 17.11 -4.14 33.81
CA SER A 262 17.36 -5.48 34.36
C SER A 262 18.85 -5.82 34.29
N TRP A 263 19.50 -5.55 33.16
CA TRP A 263 20.95 -5.73 33.02
C TRP A 263 21.76 -4.80 33.91
N ALA A 264 21.31 -3.57 34.14
CA ALA A 264 21.95 -2.69 35.10
C ALA A 264 21.89 -3.26 36.52
N LEU A 265 20.77 -3.86 36.93
CA LEU A 265 20.65 -4.55 38.22
C LEU A 265 21.56 -5.78 38.29
N VAL A 266 21.62 -6.58 37.23
CA VAL A 266 22.53 -7.74 37.14
C VAL A 266 23.98 -7.30 37.22
N ASN A 267 24.38 -6.29 36.43
CA ASN A 267 25.75 -5.77 36.44
C ASN A 267 26.11 -5.19 37.81
N ASN A 268 25.21 -4.43 38.44
CA ASN A 268 25.41 -3.92 39.79
C ASN A 268 25.57 -5.05 40.80
N TYR A 269 24.77 -6.11 40.70
CA TYR A 269 24.94 -7.31 41.52
C TYR A 269 26.29 -8.00 41.27
N VAL A 270 26.68 -8.18 40.01
CA VAL A 270 27.96 -8.79 39.63
C VAL A 270 29.13 -7.94 40.12
N GLU A 271 29.13 -6.63 39.90
CA GLU A 271 30.20 -5.73 40.33
C GLU A 271 30.36 -5.70 41.86
N ASN A 272 29.25 -5.77 42.60
CA ASN A 272 29.28 -5.77 44.06
C ASN A 272 29.65 -7.11 44.67
N ASN A 273 29.27 -8.23 44.05
CA ASN A 273 29.40 -9.56 44.68
C ASN A 273 30.45 -10.45 44.02
N LEU A 274 30.78 -10.19 42.75
CA LEU A 274 31.70 -10.97 41.93
C LEU A 274 32.83 -10.07 41.45
N LYS A 275 33.82 -9.86 42.32
CA LYS A 275 35.01 -9.12 41.92
C LYS A 275 35.81 -9.94 40.90
N VAL A 276 36.11 -9.31 39.78
CA VAL A 276 37.01 -9.87 38.75
C VAL A 276 38.35 -9.16 38.87
N TRP A 277 39.42 -9.94 38.92
CA TRP A 277 40.78 -9.42 38.94
C TRP A 277 41.44 -9.65 37.59
N SER A 278 42.01 -8.58 37.03
CA SER A 278 42.97 -8.68 35.93
C SER A 278 44.37 -8.69 36.55
N VAL A 279 45.10 -9.78 36.34
CA VAL A 279 46.42 -9.98 36.94
C VAL A 279 47.43 -10.11 35.81
N ALA A 280 48.52 -9.34 35.90
CA ALA A 280 49.67 -9.52 35.00
C ALA A 280 50.22 -10.96 35.13
N LYS A 281 50.91 -11.45 34.11
CA LYS A 281 51.42 -12.84 34.05
C LYS A 281 52.20 -13.26 35.31
N ASP A 282 52.95 -12.32 35.89
CA ASP A 282 53.79 -12.52 37.07
C ASP A 282 53.26 -11.77 38.31
N GLY A 283 52.05 -11.22 38.21
CA GLY A 283 51.39 -10.49 39.30
C GLY A 283 50.74 -11.44 40.31
N SER A 284 50.68 -11.00 41.57
CA SER A 284 49.88 -11.66 42.61
C SER A 284 48.55 -10.95 42.78
N VAL A 285 47.46 -11.71 42.91
CA VAL A 285 46.13 -11.16 43.22
C VAL A 285 45.96 -10.88 44.73
N LEU A 286 46.76 -11.54 45.58
CA LEU A 286 46.63 -11.50 47.04
C LEU A 286 46.61 -10.10 47.65
N PRO A 287 47.45 -9.12 47.22
CA PRO A 287 47.44 -7.77 47.79
C PRO A 287 46.10 -7.05 47.61
N THR A 288 45.31 -7.43 46.61
CA THR A 288 43.98 -6.86 46.35
C THR A 288 42.85 -7.77 46.81
N LEU A 289 43.06 -9.09 46.81
CA LEU A 289 42.07 -10.08 47.24
C LEU A 289 41.85 -10.04 48.75
N LEU A 290 42.92 -10.02 49.56
CA LEU A 290 42.80 -10.10 51.01
C LEU A 290 42.08 -8.88 51.61
N PRO A 291 42.40 -7.62 51.24
CA PRO A 291 41.65 -6.47 51.73
C PRO A 291 40.19 -6.47 51.27
N TRP A 292 39.92 -6.91 50.03
CA TRP A 292 38.55 -7.03 49.54
C TRP A 292 37.75 -8.06 50.33
N LEU A 293 38.36 -9.19 50.70
CA LEU A 293 37.70 -10.19 51.55
C LEU A 293 37.40 -9.62 52.94
N GLU A 294 38.32 -8.88 53.54
CA GLU A 294 38.12 -8.22 54.85
C GLU A 294 36.97 -7.23 54.79
N GLU A 295 36.97 -6.33 53.79
CA GLU A 295 35.88 -5.37 53.57
C GLU A 295 34.52 -6.06 53.41
N ARG A 296 34.47 -7.18 52.66
CA ARG A 296 33.23 -7.92 52.42
C ARG A 296 32.74 -8.68 53.64
N MET A 297 33.66 -9.23 54.43
CA MET A 297 33.31 -9.92 55.68
C MET A 297 32.81 -8.92 56.71
N ASP A 298 33.49 -7.77 56.87
CA ASP A 298 33.07 -6.69 57.77
C ASP A 298 31.66 -6.16 57.41
N ALA A 299 31.35 -6.07 56.12
CA ALA A 299 30.02 -5.68 55.65
C ALA A 299 28.94 -6.75 55.89
N ALA A 300 29.31 -8.03 55.91
CA ALA A 300 28.39 -9.16 56.03
C ALA A 300 28.13 -9.60 57.48
N SER A 301 29.07 -9.40 58.40
CA SER A 301 28.98 -9.87 59.78
C SER A 301 28.94 -8.70 60.78
N TYR A 302 27.80 -8.54 61.46
CA TYR A 302 27.71 -7.59 62.59
C TYR A 302 28.32 -8.25 63.84
N ALA A 303 29.52 -7.80 64.23
CA ALA A 303 30.20 -8.13 65.49
C ALA A 303 30.61 -9.61 65.70
N ARG A 304 31.39 -10.19 64.78
CA ARG A 304 32.03 -11.50 64.99
C ARG A 304 33.53 -11.40 65.25
N GLN A 305 34.06 -12.38 65.99
CA GLN A 305 35.49 -12.56 66.17
C GLN A 305 36.07 -13.27 64.94
N GLN A 306 37.28 -12.91 64.52
CA GLN A 306 37.96 -13.51 63.35
C GLN A 306 38.05 -15.05 63.42
N GLU A 307 38.02 -15.64 64.61
CA GLU A 307 38.08 -17.09 64.84
C GLU A 307 36.79 -17.83 64.46
N GLU A 308 35.66 -17.13 64.34
CA GLU A 308 34.36 -17.71 63.99
C GLU A 308 34.14 -17.85 62.47
N GLU A 309 35.06 -17.30 61.67
CA GLU A 309 34.94 -17.21 60.22
C GLU A 309 35.74 -18.31 59.55
N GLY A 310 35.15 -18.98 58.54
CA GLY A 310 35.80 -19.98 57.73
C GLY A 310 35.99 -19.52 56.29
N TYR A 311 37.22 -19.57 55.79
CA TYR A 311 37.59 -19.11 54.46
C TYR A 311 37.80 -20.30 53.52
N ILE A 312 37.05 -20.35 52.42
CA ILE A 312 37.15 -21.43 51.43
C ILE A 312 37.62 -20.85 50.10
N LEU A 313 38.83 -21.20 49.69
CA LEU A 313 39.35 -20.91 48.35
C LEU A 313 38.98 -22.06 47.41
N TYR A 314 38.06 -21.81 46.48
CA TYR A 314 37.66 -22.81 45.50
C TYR A 314 38.43 -22.64 44.19
N VAL A 315 39.27 -23.62 43.85
CA VAL A 315 40.11 -23.62 42.64
C VAL A 315 39.54 -24.63 41.64
N CYS A 316 38.82 -24.14 40.63
CA CYS A 316 38.22 -24.96 39.60
C CYS A 316 39.15 -25.05 38.38
N LEU A 317 39.99 -26.09 38.30
CA LEU A 317 40.86 -26.31 37.13
C LEU A 317 40.13 -26.82 35.87
N PRO A 318 38.98 -27.53 35.92
CA PRO A 318 38.28 -27.96 34.70
C PRO A 318 37.96 -26.84 33.71
N THR A 319 37.69 -25.62 34.20
CA THR A 319 37.33 -24.47 33.36
C THR A 319 38.53 -23.78 32.72
N VAL A 320 39.75 -24.10 33.16
CA VAL A 320 40.98 -23.44 32.70
C VAL A 320 41.57 -24.11 31.45
N GLY A 321 41.17 -25.35 31.15
CA GLY A 321 41.71 -26.13 30.04
C GLY A 321 43.17 -26.53 30.26
N VAL A 322 44.00 -26.44 29.22
CA VAL A 322 45.45 -26.69 29.32
C VAL A 322 46.10 -25.51 30.06
N VAL A 323 46.70 -25.77 31.23
CA VAL A 323 47.27 -24.73 32.10
C VAL A 323 48.77 -24.56 31.79
N PRO A 324 49.22 -23.44 31.18
CA PRO A 324 50.63 -23.16 30.95
C PRO A 324 51.38 -23.02 32.27
N ALA A 325 52.69 -23.32 32.29
CA ALA A 325 53.52 -23.29 33.50
C ALA A 325 53.37 -22.01 34.34
N GLY A 326 53.33 -20.83 33.70
CA GLY A 326 53.12 -19.56 34.41
C GLY A 326 51.79 -19.47 35.16
N LYS A 327 50.70 -20.01 34.58
CA LYS A 327 49.40 -20.07 35.27
C LYS A 327 49.41 -21.09 36.42
N GLN A 328 50.20 -22.16 36.31
CA GLN A 328 50.36 -23.12 37.41
C GLN A 328 51.01 -22.45 38.62
N GLN A 329 52.09 -21.69 38.38
CA GLN A 329 52.78 -20.94 39.41
C GLN A 329 51.85 -19.93 40.09
N PHE A 330 51.03 -19.21 39.30
CA PHE A 330 49.99 -18.35 39.85
C PHE A 330 49.04 -19.08 40.83
N PHE A 331 48.54 -20.27 40.47
CA PHE A 331 47.68 -21.04 41.37
C PHE A 331 48.40 -21.49 42.64
N PHE A 332 49.67 -21.90 42.53
CA PHE A 332 50.46 -22.27 43.69
C PHE A 332 50.68 -21.08 44.63
N ASP A 333 51.04 -19.92 44.10
CA ASP A 333 51.30 -18.72 44.89
C ASP A 333 50.01 -18.18 45.52
N LEU A 334 48.90 -18.23 44.79
CA LEU A 334 47.57 -17.91 45.30
C LEU A 334 47.18 -18.84 46.46
N ILE A 335 47.25 -20.17 46.26
CA ILE A 335 46.88 -21.15 47.30
C ILE A 335 47.79 -21.00 48.52
N THR A 336 49.12 -21.00 48.31
CA THR A 336 50.09 -20.91 49.41
C THR A 336 49.92 -19.59 50.18
N GLY A 337 49.86 -18.46 49.49
CA GLY A 337 49.76 -17.15 50.14
C GLY A 337 48.40 -16.92 50.81
N PHE A 338 47.29 -17.37 50.21
CA PHE A 338 45.97 -17.30 50.82
C PHE A 338 45.90 -18.11 52.12
N LEU A 339 46.39 -19.35 52.10
CA LEU A 339 46.39 -20.22 53.28
C LEU A 339 47.38 -19.73 54.35
N ALA A 340 48.52 -19.18 53.96
CA ALA A 340 49.50 -18.61 54.87
C ALA A 340 48.99 -17.36 55.59
N ALA A 341 48.17 -16.53 54.90
CA ALA A 341 47.53 -15.36 55.52
C ALA A 341 46.51 -15.75 56.60
N ARG A 342 45.90 -16.94 56.51
CA ARG A 342 44.80 -17.38 57.38
C ARG A 342 44.93 -18.86 57.80
N PRO A 343 46.00 -19.25 58.51
CA PRO A 343 46.38 -20.65 58.62
C PRO A 343 45.44 -21.51 59.48
N SER A 344 44.75 -20.89 60.44
CA SER A 344 43.84 -21.57 61.38
C SER A 344 42.43 -21.80 60.83
N ASN A 345 41.98 -20.94 59.93
CA ASN A 345 40.58 -20.88 59.51
C ASN A 345 40.35 -20.81 58.00
N SER A 346 41.33 -21.22 57.20
CA SER A 346 41.18 -21.32 55.74
C SER A 346 41.42 -22.74 55.20
N ILE A 347 40.79 -23.04 54.07
CA ILE A 347 40.98 -24.26 53.28
C ILE A 347 40.89 -23.91 51.80
N ALA A 348 41.71 -24.55 50.97
CA ALA A 348 41.57 -24.50 49.53
C ALA A 348 41.07 -25.86 49.01
N ILE A 349 40.03 -25.83 48.19
CA ILE A 349 39.46 -26.99 47.50
C ILE A 349 39.87 -26.91 46.04
N VAL A 350 40.78 -27.78 45.62
CA VAL A 350 41.23 -27.85 44.24
C VAL A 350 40.47 -28.95 43.51
N ILE A 351 39.63 -28.56 42.56
CA ILE A 351 39.00 -29.49 41.64
C ILE A 351 39.90 -29.66 40.43
N HIS A 352 40.35 -30.89 40.17
CA HIS A 352 41.12 -31.20 38.97
C HIS A 352 40.22 -31.26 37.74
N ALA A 353 40.78 -30.94 36.57
CA ALA A 353 40.15 -31.21 35.30
C ALA A 353 39.83 -32.70 35.20
N ASN A 354 38.53 -33.04 35.29
CA ASN A 354 38.07 -34.41 35.15
C ASN A 354 37.48 -34.55 33.75
N ARG A 355 38.20 -35.18 32.81
CA ARG A 355 37.56 -35.61 31.57
C ARG A 355 36.79 -36.89 31.89
N ALA A 356 35.48 -36.86 31.67
CA ALA A 356 34.57 -37.99 31.81
C ALA A 356 34.89 -39.18 30.86
N SER A 357 36.00 -39.10 30.12
CA SER A 357 36.50 -40.10 29.19
C SER A 357 37.69 -40.90 29.74
N GLU A 358 37.93 -40.96 31.05
CA GLU A 358 38.53 -42.17 31.66
C GLU A 358 37.56 -43.36 31.51
N ALA A 359 37.07 -43.60 30.28
CA ALA A 359 36.45 -44.84 29.92
C ALA A 359 37.55 -45.88 30.10
N LYS A 360 37.32 -46.81 31.03
CA LYS A 360 38.11 -48.02 31.15
C LYS A 360 38.29 -48.56 29.73
N THR A 361 39.51 -48.50 29.20
CA THR A 361 39.87 -49.21 27.96
C THR A 361 39.36 -50.61 28.18
N LYS A 362 38.33 -50.98 27.41
CA LYS A 362 37.66 -52.26 27.56
C LYS A 362 38.74 -53.27 27.22
N LYS A 363 39.39 -53.88 28.22
CA LYS A 363 40.35 -54.97 28.03
C LYS A 363 39.63 -56.00 27.17
N ARG A 364 39.90 -55.99 25.87
CA ARG A 364 39.44 -57.04 24.95
C ARG A 364 40.07 -58.30 25.52
N LYS A 365 39.22 -59.22 25.96
CA LYS A 365 39.63 -60.54 26.43
C LYS A 365 40.27 -61.20 25.20
N THR A 366 41.59 -61.13 25.06
CA THR A 366 42.31 -61.95 24.09
C THR A 366 42.01 -63.38 24.46
N LYS A 367 41.30 -64.08 23.56
CA LYS A 367 41.04 -65.50 23.66
C LYS A 367 42.34 -66.17 23.22
N ASP A 368 43.27 -66.31 24.16
CA ASP A 368 44.45 -67.14 23.96
C ASP A 368 43.97 -68.59 24.02
N GLU A 369 43.79 -69.19 22.85
CA GLU A 369 43.86 -70.64 22.69
C GLU A 369 45.33 -71.03 22.67
N PRO A 370 45.78 -71.97 23.51
CA PRO A 370 46.99 -72.73 23.27
C PRO A 370 46.63 -74.00 22.48
N GLY A 371 47.11 -74.09 21.25
CA GLY A 371 47.32 -75.38 20.60
C GLY A 371 48.53 -76.08 21.22
N ASP A 372 48.35 -77.35 21.58
CA ASP A 372 49.13 -78.47 21.03
C ASP A 372 48.65 -79.80 21.65
N ASP A 373 48.03 -80.60 20.79
CA ASP A 373 48.35 -81.99 20.45
C ASP A 373 48.28 -83.17 21.46
N LEU A 374 47.61 -84.23 20.93
CA LEU A 374 47.72 -85.68 21.16
C LEU A 374 46.83 -86.32 22.25
N PHE A 375 45.72 -86.95 21.83
CA PHE A 375 45.68 -88.39 21.51
C PHE A 375 44.32 -88.82 20.93
N ASP A 376 44.40 -89.77 19.99
CA ASP A 376 43.36 -90.51 19.27
C ASP A 376 42.22 -91.07 20.15
N ASP A 377 40.98 -91.07 19.66
CA ASP A 377 40.41 -92.34 19.16
C ASP A 377 39.10 -92.16 18.37
N GLU A 378 38.98 -93.08 17.42
CA GLU A 378 37.93 -93.37 16.45
C GLU A 378 36.47 -93.03 16.87
N VAL A 379 35.68 -92.52 15.91
CA VAL A 379 34.60 -93.28 15.24
C VAL A 379 34.05 -92.49 14.05
N LYS A 380 34.12 -93.14 12.88
CA LYS A 380 33.52 -92.76 11.60
C LYS A 380 31.99 -92.73 11.68
N GLN A 381 31.35 -91.79 10.96
CA GLN A 381 30.52 -92.06 9.75
C GLN A 381 29.91 -90.76 9.17
N PRO A 382 29.47 -90.77 7.88
CA PRO A 382 29.65 -89.66 6.95
C PRO A 382 28.33 -88.99 6.49
N ASP A 383 28.48 -88.16 5.46
CA ASP A 383 27.45 -87.57 4.57
C ASP A 383 27.06 -86.12 4.97
N SER A 384 27.03 -85.11 4.10
CA SER A 384 27.26 -85.01 2.66
C SER A 384 27.28 -83.53 2.24
N ASP A 385 28.10 -83.24 1.22
CA ASP A 385 27.93 -82.31 0.09
C ASP A 385 27.58 -80.82 0.24
N ASP A 386 28.31 -80.10 -0.62
CA ASP A 386 27.98 -78.87 -1.36
C ASP A 386 28.19 -77.52 -0.66
N SER A 387 29.36 -76.89 -0.91
CA SER A 387 29.55 -75.81 -1.90
C SER A 387 29.21 -74.42 -1.32
N ASP A 388 29.85 -73.30 -1.60
CA ASP A 388 30.79 -72.95 -2.65
C ASP A 388 31.52 -71.66 -2.20
N GLN A 389 32.59 -71.36 -2.92
CA GLN A 389 33.57 -70.29 -2.74
C GLN A 389 33.02 -68.85 -2.86
N GLY A 390 33.74 -67.92 -2.22
CA GLY A 390 33.77 -66.48 -2.54
C GLY A 390 33.91 -65.66 -1.26
N GLY A 391 35.09 -65.24 -0.81
CA GLY A 391 36.06 -64.45 -1.57
C GLY A 391 35.84 -62.98 -1.24
N ASP A 392 36.37 -62.52 -0.11
CA ASP A 392 36.56 -61.09 0.17
C ASP A 392 37.71 -60.91 1.18
N GLU A 393 38.94 -60.98 0.66
CA GLU A 393 40.15 -60.56 1.35
C GLU A 393 40.20 -59.02 1.35
N ASN A 394 39.65 -58.41 2.41
CA ASN A 394 39.99 -57.04 2.83
C ASN A 394 40.11 -57.03 4.35
N ASN A 395 41.12 -57.75 4.85
CA ASN A 395 41.53 -57.70 6.25
C ASN A 395 42.48 -56.50 6.41
N ASP A 396 41.91 -55.28 6.37
CA ASP A 396 42.59 -54.05 6.77
C ASP A 396 42.73 -54.07 8.30
N GLU A 397 43.73 -54.81 8.78
CA GLU A 397 44.17 -54.79 10.17
C GLU A 397 44.92 -53.48 10.46
N SER A 398 44.21 -52.35 10.37
CA SER A 398 44.59 -51.17 11.13
C SER A 398 44.32 -51.50 12.60
N ARG A 399 45.31 -52.14 13.23
CA ARG A 399 45.46 -52.18 14.69
C ARG A 399 45.57 -50.74 15.17
N ASP A 400 44.41 -50.12 15.39
CA ASP A 400 44.31 -48.89 16.17
C ASP A 400 44.78 -49.25 17.57
N GLU A 401 46.04 -48.96 17.84
CA GLU A 401 46.56 -48.86 19.19
C GLU A 401 45.75 -47.77 19.89
N ASP A 402 44.65 -48.18 20.53
CA ASP A 402 43.82 -47.38 21.44
C ASP A 402 44.63 -47.05 22.72
N GLY A 403 45.79 -46.45 22.54
CA GLY A 403 46.51 -45.77 23.59
C GLY A 403 45.68 -44.59 24.09
N PRO A 404 45.81 -44.22 25.38
CA PRO A 404 45.20 -42.98 25.85
C PRO A 404 45.72 -41.84 24.98
N SER A 405 44.80 -41.06 24.40
CA SER A 405 45.14 -39.88 23.59
C SER A 405 46.23 -39.07 24.28
N GLU A 406 47.16 -38.51 23.51
CA GLU A 406 48.26 -37.66 24.03
C GLU A 406 47.74 -36.59 25.01
N GLU A 407 46.58 -35.99 24.72
CA GLU A 407 45.89 -35.05 25.61
C GLU A 407 45.57 -35.62 27.00
N GLN A 408 45.14 -36.87 27.08
CA GLN A 408 44.84 -37.55 28.33
C GLN A 408 46.10 -37.84 29.14
N GLN A 409 47.22 -38.16 28.47
CA GLN A 409 48.52 -38.32 29.12
C GLN A 409 49.01 -36.99 29.69
N LEU A 410 48.94 -35.90 28.90
CA LEU A 410 49.31 -34.56 29.35
C LEU A 410 48.48 -34.07 30.54
N LEU A 411 47.16 -34.36 30.56
CA LEU A 411 46.29 -34.04 31.69
C LEU A 411 46.65 -34.83 32.95
N THR A 412 46.95 -36.12 32.79
CA THR A 412 47.36 -37.01 33.89
C THR A 412 48.69 -36.56 34.48
N GLU A 413 49.66 -36.24 33.62
CA GLU A 413 50.96 -35.73 34.03
C GLU A 413 50.85 -34.36 34.70
N PHE A 414 50.05 -33.44 34.13
CA PHE A 414 49.76 -32.15 34.74
C PHE A 414 49.21 -32.32 36.16
N ARG A 415 48.19 -33.17 36.32
CA ARG A 415 47.58 -33.44 37.62
C ARG A 415 48.59 -33.99 38.61
N HIS A 416 49.39 -34.97 38.21
CA HIS A 416 50.41 -35.57 39.06
C HIS A 416 51.48 -34.55 39.48
N ARG A 417 52.02 -33.76 38.54
CA ARG A 417 52.99 -32.70 38.85
C ARG A 417 52.41 -31.63 39.77
N PHE A 418 51.15 -31.24 39.55
CA PHE A 418 50.45 -30.26 40.39
C PHE A 418 50.26 -30.78 41.82
N GLU A 419 49.81 -32.03 41.98
CA GLU A 419 49.66 -32.70 43.27
C GLU A 419 51.00 -32.81 44.02
N ILE A 420 52.06 -33.27 43.35
CA ILE A 420 53.42 -33.36 43.94
C ILE A 420 53.89 -31.99 44.40
N THR A 421 53.73 -30.96 43.57
CA THR A 421 54.22 -29.60 43.88
C THR A 421 53.51 -29.03 45.10
N LEU A 422 52.20 -29.21 45.24
CA LEU A 422 51.46 -28.80 46.44
C LEU A 422 51.88 -29.58 47.70
N ARG A 423 52.27 -30.84 47.54
CA ARG A 423 52.72 -31.71 48.65
C ARG A 423 54.16 -31.46 49.09
N GLN A 424 54.91 -30.59 48.39
CA GLN A 424 56.28 -30.27 48.77
C GLN A 424 56.34 -29.69 50.19
N PRO A 425 57.16 -30.26 51.10
CA PRO A 425 57.24 -29.80 52.49
C PRO A 425 57.60 -28.31 52.64
N ALA A 426 58.39 -27.77 51.71
CA ALA A 426 58.81 -26.37 51.70
C ALA A 426 57.64 -25.36 51.62
N ARG A 427 56.48 -25.79 51.11
CA ARG A 427 55.29 -24.92 51.03
C ARG A 427 54.52 -24.81 52.34
N MET A 428 54.88 -25.61 53.36
CA MET A 428 54.18 -25.62 54.65
C MET A 428 52.67 -25.86 54.48
N LEU A 429 52.29 -26.80 53.60
CA LEU A 429 50.90 -27.17 53.35
C LEU A 429 50.60 -28.58 53.86
N SER A 430 49.36 -28.80 54.29
CA SER A 430 48.77 -30.12 54.51
C SER A 430 47.78 -30.40 53.39
N VAL A 431 48.08 -31.38 52.54
CA VAL A 431 47.28 -31.75 51.38
C VAL A 431 46.64 -33.12 51.62
N LYS A 432 45.31 -33.18 51.52
CA LYS A 432 44.54 -34.41 51.63
C LYS A 432 43.68 -34.63 50.39
N ASP A 433 43.60 -35.87 49.94
CA ASP A 433 42.74 -36.21 48.81
C ASP A 433 41.26 -36.08 49.20
N LEU A 434 40.46 -35.60 48.26
CA LEU A 434 39.03 -35.43 48.39
C LEU A 434 38.33 -36.16 47.23
N LEU A 435 37.45 -37.09 47.58
CA LEU A 435 36.55 -37.72 46.64
C LEU A 435 35.16 -37.09 46.77
N ILE A 436 34.66 -36.49 45.70
CA ILE A 436 33.31 -35.93 45.64
C ILE A 436 32.45 -36.93 44.89
N THR A 437 31.53 -37.63 45.54
CA THR A 437 30.60 -38.55 44.88
C THR A 437 29.26 -37.86 44.62
N PHE A 438 28.79 -37.99 43.39
CA PHE A 438 27.50 -37.47 42.98
C PHE A 438 26.38 -38.43 43.32
N ASN A 439 25.20 -37.89 43.58
CA ASN A 439 24.00 -38.71 43.67
C ASN A 439 23.76 -39.39 42.31
N VAL A 440 23.64 -40.72 42.33
CA VAL A 440 23.42 -41.54 41.13
C VAL A 440 22.18 -41.10 40.36
N ALA A 441 21.11 -40.69 41.04
CA ALA A 441 19.88 -40.20 40.42
C ALA A 441 20.06 -38.87 39.68
N SER A 442 21.06 -38.06 40.06
CA SER A 442 21.38 -36.78 39.40
C SER A 442 22.44 -36.92 38.29
N THR A 443 23.11 -38.07 38.22
CA THR A 443 24.20 -38.29 37.27
C THR A 443 23.63 -38.59 35.88
N TYR A 444 23.96 -37.74 34.90
CA TYR A 444 23.48 -37.90 33.53
C TYR A 444 24.55 -38.46 32.59
N GLY A 445 24.13 -39.37 31.69
CA GLY A 445 25.00 -39.99 30.68
C GLY A 445 25.99 -41.00 31.26
N ARG A 446 27.09 -41.24 30.53
CA ARG A 446 28.16 -42.19 30.92
C ARG A 446 29.26 -41.54 31.81
N ARG A 447 28.93 -40.49 32.56
CA ARG A 447 29.92 -39.74 33.35
C ARG A 447 30.33 -40.52 34.60
N SER A 448 31.55 -40.29 35.08
CA SER A 448 31.94 -40.78 36.40
C SER A 448 31.03 -40.17 37.46
N GLY A 449 30.41 -41.01 38.29
CA GLY A 449 29.61 -40.56 39.45
C GLY A 449 30.47 -39.95 40.57
N PHE A 450 31.70 -39.53 40.28
CA PHE A 450 32.59 -38.88 41.23
C PHE A 450 33.58 -37.92 40.55
N LEU A 451 34.12 -36.97 41.33
CA LEU A 451 35.29 -36.14 41.03
C LEU A 451 36.41 -36.40 42.05
N LYS A 452 37.65 -36.44 41.57
CA LYS A 452 38.83 -36.37 42.43
C LYS A 452 39.23 -34.91 42.61
N SER A 453 39.57 -34.53 43.83
CA SER A 453 39.91 -33.17 44.23
C SER A 453 40.92 -33.21 45.38
N LEU A 454 41.45 -32.05 45.76
CA LEU A 454 42.33 -31.91 46.92
C LEU A 454 41.74 -30.93 47.91
N MET A 455 41.92 -31.20 49.19
CA MET A 455 41.77 -30.25 50.27
C MET A 455 43.16 -29.83 50.75
N VAL A 456 43.42 -28.54 50.77
CA VAL A 456 44.72 -27.97 51.13
C VAL A 456 44.52 -27.00 52.28
N THR A 457 45.31 -27.15 53.34
CA THR A 457 45.34 -26.22 54.48
C THR A 457 46.77 -25.83 54.79
N ALA A 458 47.00 -24.71 55.48
CA ALA A 458 48.33 -24.38 55.98
C ALA A 458 48.73 -25.37 57.09
N ARG A 459 50.01 -25.74 57.12
CA ARG A 459 50.62 -26.50 58.20
C ARG A 459 51.11 -25.52 59.25
N MET A 460 50.47 -25.51 60.42
CA MET A 460 50.86 -24.62 61.51
C MET A 460 52.09 -25.14 62.26
N ALA A 461 53.13 -24.32 62.35
CA ALA A 461 54.29 -24.58 63.19
C ALA A 461 53.88 -24.33 64.66
N GLY A 462 53.68 -25.39 65.44
CA GLY A 462 53.28 -25.29 66.86
C GLY A 462 52.08 -26.14 67.27
N GLY A 463 51.58 -27.04 66.41
CA GLY A 463 50.51 -27.97 66.79
C GLY A 463 49.11 -27.36 66.87
N GLY A 464 48.93 -26.12 66.42
CA GLY A 464 47.60 -25.55 66.20
C GLY A 464 46.77 -26.42 65.26
N THR A 465 45.46 -26.47 65.48
CA THR A 465 44.52 -27.19 64.59
C THR A 465 43.78 -26.21 63.70
N ASN A 466 43.76 -26.47 62.39
CA ASN A 466 42.86 -25.75 61.49
C ASN A 466 41.40 -26.19 61.74
N ILE A 467 40.45 -25.25 61.76
CA ILE A 467 39.04 -25.54 62.09
C ILE A 467 38.42 -26.58 61.14
N PHE A 468 38.84 -26.60 59.88
CA PHE A 468 38.32 -27.54 58.88
C PHE A 468 38.78 -28.97 59.12
N TRP A 469 39.82 -29.20 59.93
CA TRP A 469 40.28 -30.56 60.25
C TRP A 469 39.26 -31.37 61.04
N LYS A 470 38.33 -30.69 61.73
CA LYS A 470 37.21 -31.32 62.45
C LYS A 470 36.04 -31.70 61.53
N SER A 471 35.99 -31.15 60.31
CA SER A 471 34.93 -31.43 59.35
C SER A 471 34.88 -32.91 58.96
N SER A 472 33.69 -33.40 58.60
CA SER A 472 33.51 -34.76 58.08
C SER A 472 34.27 -34.96 56.77
N ALA A 473 34.23 -33.94 55.89
CA ALA A 473 34.95 -33.92 54.63
C ALA A 473 36.45 -34.10 54.84
N TRP A 474 37.08 -33.32 55.74
CA TRP A 474 38.50 -33.48 56.03
C TRP A 474 38.82 -34.83 56.66
N ARG A 475 38.06 -35.30 57.65
CA ARG A 475 38.36 -36.58 58.32
C ARG A 475 38.25 -37.76 57.37
N ARG A 476 37.19 -37.82 56.57
CA ARG A 476 36.91 -38.95 55.67
C ARG A 476 37.61 -38.84 54.31
N GLY A 477 37.92 -37.63 53.86
CA GLY A 477 38.37 -37.39 52.48
C GLY A 477 37.26 -37.63 51.45
N ILE A 478 35.99 -37.60 51.87
CA ILE A 478 34.85 -37.91 51.00
C ILE A 478 33.71 -36.92 51.27
N VAL A 479 33.13 -36.38 50.21
CA VAL A 479 31.85 -35.66 50.21
C VAL A 479 30.90 -36.45 49.32
N HIS A 480 29.78 -36.93 49.86
CA HIS A 480 28.83 -37.78 49.14
C HIS A 480 27.51 -37.08 48.86
N ASP A 481 26.71 -37.69 48.00
CA ASP A 481 25.36 -37.23 47.60
C ASP A 481 25.31 -35.81 47.03
N VAL A 482 26.38 -35.38 46.37
CA VAL A 482 26.37 -34.09 45.67
C VAL A 482 25.40 -34.17 44.50
N GLN A 483 24.43 -33.26 44.47
CA GLN A 483 23.48 -33.17 43.37
C GLN A 483 24.15 -32.48 42.18
N MET A 484 24.10 -33.11 41.00
CA MET A 484 24.47 -32.42 39.77
C MET A 484 23.39 -31.41 39.39
N CYS A 485 23.79 -30.26 38.85
CA CYS A 485 22.86 -29.29 38.26
C CYS A 485 22.00 -29.99 37.17
N PRO A 486 20.66 -29.92 37.25
CA PRO A 486 19.76 -30.51 36.27
C PRO A 486 20.08 -30.04 34.85
N ARG A 487 19.98 -30.93 33.86
CA ARG A 487 20.28 -30.61 32.44
C ARG A 487 19.45 -29.44 31.89
N ALA A 488 18.25 -29.23 32.43
CA ALA A 488 17.39 -28.11 32.07
C ALA A 488 17.92 -26.75 32.56
N GLU A 489 18.66 -26.75 33.67
CA GLU A 489 19.22 -25.55 34.31
C GLU A 489 20.67 -25.29 33.90
N MET A 490 21.35 -26.29 33.32
CA MET A 490 22.69 -26.10 32.77
C MET A 490 22.68 -25.02 31.69
N TYR A 491 23.54 -24.01 31.86
CA TYR A 491 23.80 -23.02 30.83
C TYR A 491 24.25 -23.72 29.54
N LYS A 492 23.45 -23.53 28.47
CA LYS A 492 23.80 -23.93 27.12
C LYS A 492 24.31 -22.67 26.44
N PRO A 493 25.61 -22.54 26.14
CA PRO A 493 26.09 -21.41 25.36
C PRO A 493 25.26 -21.32 24.09
N SER A 494 24.67 -20.15 23.81
CA SER A 494 24.02 -19.91 22.52
C SER A 494 25.07 -20.14 21.45
N GLN A 495 24.80 -21.04 20.50
CA GLN A 495 25.76 -21.54 19.50
C GLN A 495 26.41 -20.47 18.60
N SER A 496 26.09 -19.19 18.76
CA SER A 496 26.47 -18.12 17.82
C SER A 496 27.88 -17.54 17.99
N SER A 497 28.57 -17.74 19.13
CA SER A 497 29.91 -17.14 19.36
C SER A 497 31.04 -18.14 19.62
N LEU A 498 30.75 -19.43 19.71
CA LEU A 498 31.72 -20.50 19.96
C LEU A 498 31.56 -21.60 18.92
N THR A 499 31.64 -21.26 17.63
CA THR A 499 31.97 -22.27 16.63
C THR A 499 33.42 -22.68 16.88
N MET A 500 33.69 -24.00 16.98
CA MET A 500 35.06 -24.52 17.14
C MET A 500 36.04 -23.98 16.10
N GLN A 501 35.55 -23.47 14.96
CA GLN A 501 36.33 -22.76 13.95
C GLN A 501 37.05 -21.51 14.49
N SER A 502 36.41 -20.68 15.33
CA SER A 502 37.02 -19.45 15.86
C SER A 502 38.17 -19.74 16.84
N ALA A 503 38.04 -20.78 17.68
CA ALA A 503 39.11 -21.17 18.59
C ALA A 503 40.30 -21.81 17.84
N MET A 504 40.06 -22.51 16.73
CA MET A 504 41.14 -23.04 15.90
C MET A 504 41.87 -21.95 15.10
N THR A 505 41.18 -20.93 14.59
CA THR A 505 41.83 -19.82 13.89
C THR A 505 42.74 -19.02 14.81
N ASP A 506 42.31 -18.69 16.03
CA ASP A 506 43.17 -17.93 16.97
C ASP A 506 44.44 -18.71 17.34
N THR A 507 44.35 -20.04 17.43
CA THR A 507 45.51 -20.90 17.74
C THR A 507 46.43 -21.09 16.53
N GLN A 508 45.89 -21.06 15.31
CA GLN A 508 46.68 -21.12 14.07
C GLN A 508 47.33 -19.78 13.74
N GLU A 509 46.63 -18.67 13.94
CA GLU A 509 47.16 -17.31 13.80
C GLU A 509 48.30 -17.04 14.80
N TYR A 510 48.17 -17.54 16.04
CA TYR A 510 49.23 -17.42 17.04
C TYR A 510 50.48 -18.25 16.69
N LYS A 511 50.34 -19.36 15.96
CA LYS A 511 51.48 -20.14 15.45
C LYS A 511 52.15 -19.46 14.27
N GLN A 512 51.39 -18.79 13.40
CA GLN A 512 51.93 -18.03 12.27
C GLN A 512 52.58 -16.70 12.67
N ALA A 513 52.28 -16.18 13.86
CA ALA A 513 52.90 -14.95 14.38
C ALA A 513 54.22 -15.18 15.15
N ILE A 514 54.60 -16.44 15.37
CA ILE A 514 55.83 -16.83 16.10
C ILE A 514 56.95 -17.29 15.15
N ASP A 515 56.62 -17.59 13.89
CA ASP A 515 57.57 -17.70 12.78
C ASP A 515 57.69 -16.35 12.06
#